data_AF-A0A919M8M7-F1
#
_entry.id   AF-A0A919M8M7-F1
#
_cell.length_a   1.000
_cell.length_b   1.000
_cell.length_c   1.000
_cell.angle_alpha   90.00
_cell.angle_beta   90.00
_cell.angle_gamma   90.00
#
_symmetry.space_group_name_H-M   'P 1'
#
loop_
_entity.id
_entity.type
_entity.pdbx_description
1 polymer ?
#
loop_
_entity_poly.entity_id
_entity_poly.type
_entity_poly.pdbx_seq_one_letter_code
_entity_poly.pdbx_strand_id
1 'polypeptide(L)'
;MRLPSGSGRGLSALTAVALALGLAGCGDGGTPDAAPTPSASVSASATGGSPDARVQLAGLAALAMDRRYAALYSFTGGDGVARNVVATVANDGTWRVDIASGALGGAADVSIVHNPNGVYQCTLSMTSTPVTPGCVHVAAKGEKVPSRFDPKVQRLFRQWLPVFTDRESALAVSAVQPLAGATGSCYSVDSTTASLDAPVDVGVYCYAPDGMLTAARVGFGVLKLVRQVAAPATVQFPGPEVGGEAMGMGGPESTTAGSAAPTQ
;
A
#
# COMPACT_ATOMS: atom_id res chain seq x y z
N MET A 1 -52.69 -18.56 7.16
CA MET A 1 -53.17 -19.71 6.34
C MET A 1 -52.54 -19.61 4.96
N ARG A 2 -52.11 -20.75 4.40
CA ARG A 2 -51.39 -21.00 3.12
C ARG A 2 -49.85 -20.87 3.14
N LEU A 3 -49.21 -22.02 3.35
CA LEU A 3 -48.03 -22.53 2.63
C LEU A 3 -48.55 -23.59 1.62
N PRO A 4 -47.87 -23.96 0.50
CA PRO A 4 -46.51 -24.51 0.56
C PRO A 4 -45.59 -24.43 -0.70
N SER A 5 -44.37 -24.94 -0.47
CA SER A 5 -43.53 -25.76 -1.36
C SER A 5 -42.86 -25.16 -2.61
N GLY A 6 -41.53 -25.04 -2.51
CA GLY A 6 -40.60 -25.22 -3.63
C GLY A 6 -39.40 -26.05 -3.16
N SER A 7 -39.41 -27.35 -3.44
CA SER A 7 -38.35 -28.30 -3.13
C SER A 7 -37.31 -28.33 -4.25
N GLY A 8 -36.04 -28.07 -3.93
CA GLY A 8 -34.91 -28.30 -4.82
C GLY A 8 -33.91 -29.23 -4.16
N ARG A 9 -34.14 -30.54 -4.27
CA ARG A 9 -33.18 -31.60 -3.93
C ARG A 9 -32.14 -31.70 -5.04
N GLY A 10 -30.86 -31.60 -4.68
CA GLY A 10 -29.74 -31.97 -5.55
C GLY A 10 -28.70 -32.73 -4.74
N LEU A 11 -28.97 -34.01 -4.47
CA LEU A 11 -27.93 -34.98 -4.14
C LEU A 11 -27.30 -35.45 -5.44
N SER A 12 -25.99 -35.28 -5.60
CA SER A 12 -25.19 -36.17 -6.44
C SER A 12 -23.97 -36.61 -5.64
N ALA A 13 -23.95 -37.91 -5.41
CA ALA A 13 -22.95 -38.64 -4.67
C ALA A 13 -21.94 -39.31 -5.63
N LEU A 14 -20.78 -39.65 -5.07
CA LEU A 14 -19.93 -40.79 -5.38
C LEU A 14 -19.16 -40.81 -6.71
N THR A 15 -17.83 -40.73 -6.61
CA THR A 15 -16.99 -41.91 -6.89
C THR A 15 -15.61 -41.79 -6.24
N ALA A 16 -15.30 -42.76 -5.36
CA ALA A 16 -13.97 -43.04 -4.86
C ALA A 16 -13.31 -44.08 -5.78
N VAL A 17 -12.02 -43.93 -6.07
CA VAL A 17 -11.16 -45.01 -6.59
C VAL A 17 -9.89 -45.02 -5.76
N ALA A 18 -9.58 -46.20 -5.23
CA ALA A 18 -8.40 -46.55 -4.46
C ALA A 18 -7.47 -47.47 -5.30
N LEU A 19 -6.29 -47.76 -4.73
CA LEU A 19 -5.23 -48.71 -5.16
C LEU A 19 -4.21 -48.20 -6.20
N ALA A 20 -2.91 -48.49 -6.15
CA ALA A 20 -2.16 -49.54 -5.44
C ALA A 20 -0.68 -49.15 -5.14
N LEU A 21 -0.07 -50.01 -4.32
CA LEU A 21 1.30 -50.09 -3.83
C LEU A 21 2.40 -50.24 -4.91
N GLY A 22 3.62 -49.83 -4.55
CA GLY A 22 4.90 -50.35 -5.06
C GLY A 22 6.02 -49.98 -4.07
N LEU A 23 6.37 -50.89 -3.15
CA LEU A 23 7.51 -51.82 -3.18
C LEU A 23 8.87 -51.18 -2.84
N ALA A 24 9.44 -51.72 -1.77
CA ALA A 24 10.73 -51.43 -1.20
C ALA A 24 11.90 -51.74 -2.16
N GLY A 25 12.96 -50.94 -2.05
CA GLY A 25 14.27 -51.23 -2.58
C GLY A 25 15.34 -50.83 -1.55
N CYS A 26 15.63 -51.73 -0.61
CA CYS A 26 16.87 -51.69 0.17
C CYS A 26 17.98 -52.27 -0.71
N GLY A 27 19.01 -51.47 -0.97
CA GLY A 27 20.21 -51.88 -1.69
C GLY A 27 21.45 -51.41 -0.93
N ASP A 28 22.15 -52.40 -0.40
CA ASP A 28 23.50 -52.47 0.18
C ASP A 28 24.39 -51.20 0.32
N GLY A 29 24.78 -50.96 1.57
CA GLY A 29 26.16 -51.23 2.00
C GLY A 29 27.30 -50.67 1.13
N GLY A 30 27.44 -49.35 1.10
CA GLY A 30 28.65 -48.66 0.65
C GLY A 30 29.16 -47.71 1.73
N THR A 31 30.34 -48.00 2.26
CA THR A 31 31.12 -47.19 3.20
C THR A 31 31.12 -45.70 2.83
N PRO A 32 30.85 -44.75 3.74
CA PRO A 32 31.13 -43.35 3.46
C PRO A 32 32.65 -43.13 3.52
N ASP A 33 33.27 -43.08 2.35
CA ASP A 33 34.56 -42.43 2.17
C ASP A 33 34.41 -40.93 2.51
N ALA A 34 35.41 -40.38 3.17
CA ALA A 34 35.38 -39.02 3.70
C ALA A 34 35.36 -38.01 2.55
N ALA A 35 34.22 -37.35 2.34
CA ALA A 35 34.13 -36.22 1.41
C ALA A 35 34.78 -34.96 2.02
N PRO A 36 35.50 -34.17 1.21
CA PRO A 36 36.31 -33.05 1.69
C PRO A 36 35.46 -31.88 2.18
N THR A 37 36.02 -31.13 3.13
CA THR A 37 35.50 -29.89 3.71
C THR A 37 34.92 -28.97 2.62
N PRO A 38 33.65 -28.51 2.71
CA PRO A 38 33.19 -27.45 1.86
C PRO A 38 33.89 -26.15 2.27
N SER A 39 34.80 -25.68 1.42
CA SER A 39 35.18 -24.27 1.39
C SER A 39 33.90 -23.45 1.27
N ALA A 40 33.60 -22.64 2.28
CA ALA A 40 32.53 -21.65 2.24
C ALA A 40 32.87 -20.59 1.19
N SER A 41 32.55 -20.86 -0.07
CA SER A 41 32.41 -19.83 -1.08
C SER A 41 31.06 -19.16 -0.86
N VAL A 42 31.04 -18.10 -0.06
CA VAL A 42 29.91 -17.16 -0.01
C VAL A 42 29.94 -16.37 -1.31
N SER A 43 29.46 -16.99 -2.38
CA SER A 43 29.05 -16.29 -3.58
C SER A 43 27.69 -15.69 -3.30
N ALA A 44 27.68 -14.43 -2.83
CA ALA A 44 26.51 -13.57 -2.90
C ALA A 44 26.22 -13.29 -4.37
N SER A 45 25.57 -14.24 -5.04
CA SER A 45 25.01 -14.04 -6.37
C SER A 45 23.66 -13.34 -6.19
N ALA A 46 23.66 -12.04 -6.45
CA ALA A 46 22.46 -11.29 -6.78
C ALA A 46 21.80 -11.95 -8.01
N THR A 47 20.93 -12.92 -7.72
CA THR A 47 20.12 -13.61 -8.70
C THR A 47 18.76 -12.92 -8.65
N GLY A 48 18.12 -12.74 -9.81
CA GLY A 48 16.79 -12.11 -9.93
C GLY A 48 15.83 -12.57 -8.84
N GLY A 49 14.94 -11.65 -8.45
CA GLY A 49 14.08 -11.76 -7.26
C GLY A 49 13.69 -13.18 -6.88
N SER A 50 14.06 -13.60 -5.66
CA SER A 50 13.72 -14.93 -5.17
C SER A 50 12.19 -15.12 -5.22
N PRO A 51 11.68 -16.22 -5.81
CA PRO A 51 10.24 -16.50 -5.81
C PRO A 51 9.65 -16.48 -4.40
N ASP A 52 10.45 -16.85 -3.39
CA ASP A 52 10.04 -16.82 -1.99
C ASP A 52 9.81 -15.39 -1.49
N ALA A 53 10.63 -14.42 -1.90
CA ALA A 53 10.47 -13.03 -1.49
C ALA A 53 9.17 -12.43 -2.04
N ARG A 54 8.83 -12.75 -3.29
CA ARG A 54 7.57 -12.32 -3.90
C ARG A 54 6.36 -12.95 -3.21
N VAL A 55 6.41 -14.25 -2.90
CA VAL A 55 5.34 -14.95 -2.18
C VAL A 55 5.17 -14.38 -0.76
N GLN A 56 6.26 -14.11 -0.05
CA GLN A 56 6.21 -13.52 1.28
C GLN A 56 5.61 -12.11 1.27
N LEU A 57 6.05 -11.25 0.34
CA LEU A 57 5.46 -9.91 0.20
C LEU A 57 3.97 -9.97 -0.13
N ALA A 58 3.56 -10.87 -1.03
CA ALA A 58 2.15 -11.08 -1.34
C ALA A 58 1.33 -11.50 -0.11
N GLY A 59 1.87 -12.40 0.73
CA GLY A 59 1.23 -12.80 1.99
C GLY A 59 1.08 -11.63 2.98
N LEU A 60 2.13 -10.81 3.14
CA LEU A 60 2.09 -9.62 4.00
C LEU A 60 1.13 -8.56 3.45
N ALA A 61 1.07 -8.37 2.14
CA ALA A 61 0.12 -7.46 1.49
C ALA A 61 -1.33 -7.93 1.67
N ALA A 62 -1.60 -9.25 1.59
CA ALA A 62 -2.91 -9.80 1.90
C ALA A 62 -3.33 -9.51 3.34
N LEU A 63 -2.45 -9.75 4.31
CA LEU A 63 -2.68 -9.39 5.71
C LEU A 63 -2.92 -7.88 5.88
N ALA A 64 -2.17 -7.03 5.17
CA ALA A 64 -2.33 -5.58 5.19
C ALA A 64 -3.70 -5.13 4.65
N MET A 65 -4.25 -5.81 3.64
CA MET A 65 -5.57 -5.50 3.07
C MET A 65 -6.69 -5.76 4.09
N ASP A 66 -6.59 -6.85 4.84
CA ASP A 66 -7.56 -7.26 5.85
C ASP A 66 -7.41 -6.52 7.18
N ARG A 67 -6.23 -5.93 7.42
CA ARG A 67 -5.95 -5.20 8.66
C ARG A 67 -6.87 -4.00 8.84
N ARG A 68 -7.26 -3.76 10.09
CA ARG A 68 -7.97 -2.58 10.58
C ARG A 68 -7.11 -1.91 11.66
N TYR A 69 -6.88 -0.62 11.54
CA TYR A 69 -5.98 0.12 12.44
C TYR A 69 -6.19 1.63 12.35
N ALA A 70 -5.64 2.36 13.33
CA ALA A 70 -5.28 3.77 13.16
C ALA A 70 -3.82 3.95 13.55
N ALA A 71 -3.03 4.61 12.72
CA ALA A 71 -1.59 4.73 12.91
C ALA A 71 -1.04 6.09 12.51
N LEU A 72 -0.08 6.55 13.29
CA LEU A 72 0.70 7.75 13.04
C LEU A 72 2.03 7.35 12.42
N TYR A 73 2.39 8.04 11.35
CA TYR A 73 3.64 7.91 10.62
C TYR A 73 4.36 9.26 10.57
N SER A 74 5.69 9.20 10.59
CA SER A 74 6.52 10.30 10.11
C SER A 74 6.76 10.11 8.61
N PHE A 75 6.58 11.16 7.83
CA PHE A 75 6.85 11.18 6.40
C PHE A 75 7.86 12.28 6.07
N THR A 76 8.90 11.94 5.33
CA THR A 76 9.88 12.89 4.80
C THR A 76 9.84 12.83 3.29
N GLY A 77 9.35 13.90 2.66
CA GLY A 77 9.25 14.02 1.20
C GLY A 77 10.56 14.43 0.54
N GLY A 78 10.51 14.74 -0.76
CA GLY A 78 11.67 15.18 -1.53
C GLY A 78 12.26 16.52 -1.08
N ASP A 79 11.50 17.35 -0.34
CA ASP A 79 11.96 18.60 0.26
C ASP A 79 12.75 18.40 1.57
N GLY A 80 12.82 17.16 2.07
CA GLY A 80 13.51 16.82 3.32
C GLY A 80 12.77 17.24 4.59
N VAL A 81 11.59 17.85 4.49
CA VAL A 81 10.82 18.30 5.65
C VAL A 81 9.94 17.15 6.17
N ALA A 82 10.17 16.78 7.42
CA ALA A 82 9.37 15.78 8.12
C ALA A 82 7.98 16.33 8.46
N ARG A 83 6.94 15.57 8.10
CA ARG A 83 5.54 15.86 8.41
C ARG A 83 4.83 14.61 8.91
N ASN A 84 3.70 14.81 9.57
CA ASN A 84 2.91 13.72 10.10
C ASN A 84 1.92 13.20 9.06
N VAL A 85 1.77 11.87 9.01
CA VAL A 85 0.73 11.20 8.25
C VAL A 85 -0.06 10.31 9.21
N VAL A 86 -1.39 10.44 9.21
CA VAL A 86 -2.26 9.56 9.99
C VAL A 86 -3.07 8.71 9.04
N ALA A 87 -2.86 7.40 9.06
CA ALA A 87 -3.63 6.45 8.26
C ALA A 87 -4.58 5.66 9.16
N THR A 88 -5.86 5.65 8.78
CA THR A 88 -6.93 4.94 9.48
C THR A 88 -7.67 4.04 8.52
N VAL A 89 -7.86 2.79 8.91
CA VAL A 89 -8.71 1.80 8.24
C VAL A 89 -9.69 1.27 9.28
N ALA A 90 -10.95 1.70 9.19
CA ALA A 90 -12.00 1.38 10.15
C ALA A 90 -12.63 0.00 9.90
N ASN A 91 -13.28 -0.54 10.93
CA ASN A 91 -13.84 -1.90 10.91
C ASN A 91 -14.86 -2.14 9.78
N ASP A 92 -15.60 -1.12 9.37
CA ASP A 92 -16.54 -1.17 8.24
C ASP A 92 -15.88 -1.07 6.84
N GLY A 93 -14.55 -0.95 6.78
CA GLY A 93 -13.78 -0.84 5.54
C GLY A 93 -13.65 0.58 4.99
N THR A 94 -14.24 1.59 5.64
CA THR A 94 -13.92 2.99 5.37
C THR A 94 -12.47 3.29 5.76
N TRP A 95 -11.82 4.19 5.04
CA TRP A 95 -10.43 4.55 5.34
C TRP A 95 -10.18 6.03 5.10
N ARG A 96 -9.16 6.55 5.79
CA ARG A 96 -8.75 7.94 5.72
C ARG A 96 -7.25 8.08 5.91
N VAL A 97 -6.65 8.98 5.15
CA VAL A 97 -5.23 9.33 5.25
C VAL A 97 -5.10 10.84 5.36
N ASP A 98 -4.70 11.31 6.53
CA ASP A 98 -4.40 12.72 6.79
C ASP A 98 -2.91 12.98 6.58
N ILE A 99 -2.60 14.05 5.86
CA ILE A 99 -1.23 14.41 5.48
C ILE A 99 -1.05 15.88 5.85
N ALA A 100 -0.29 16.13 6.91
CA ALA A 100 0.11 17.47 7.27
C ALA A 100 0.93 18.09 6.13
N SER A 101 0.68 19.34 5.76
CA SER A 101 1.35 20.03 4.65
C SER A 101 1.34 19.20 3.36
N GLY A 102 0.24 18.50 3.06
CA GLY A 102 0.15 17.59 1.92
C GLY A 102 -0.40 18.20 0.63
N ALA A 103 -0.95 19.41 0.68
CA ALA A 103 -1.55 20.10 -0.46
C ALA A 103 -0.97 21.51 -0.65
N LEU A 104 -1.27 22.12 -1.80
CA LEU A 104 -0.86 23.49 -2.16
C LEU A 104 0.66 23.72 -2.03
N GLY A 105 1.47 22.74 -2.46
CA GLY A 105 2.93 22.83 -2.33
C GLY A 105 3.45 22.82 -0.89
N GLY A 106 2.67 22.27 0.06
CA GLY A 106 3.02 22.22 1.48
C GLY A 106 2.34 23.28 2.34
N ALA A 107 1.57 24.17 1.74
CA ALA A 107 0.87 25.24 2.46
C ALA A 107 -0.43 24.80 3.16
N ALA A 108 -0.94 23.60 2.86
CA ALA A 108 -2.19 23.11 3.45
C ALA A 108 -2.14 21.63 3.86
N ASP A 109 -2.85 21.33 4.96
CA ASP A 109 -3.15 19.98 5.39
C ASP A 109 -4.31 19.40 4.56
N VAL A 110 -4.18 18.13 4.17
CA VAL A 110 -5.16 17.44 3.32
C VAL A 110 -5.50 16.07 3.88
N SER A 111 -6.75 15.66 3.71
CA SER A 111 -7.22 14.32 3.99
C SER A 111 -7.75 13.65 2.73
N ILE A 112 -7.37 12.41 2.48
CA ILE A 112 -8.05 11.55 1.50
C ILE A 112 -8.92 10.56 2.25
N VAL A 113 -10.23 10.61 2.00
CA VAL A 113 -11.22 9.76 2.66
C VAL A 113 -11.90 8.88 1.62
N HIS A 114 -12.11 7.61 1.95
CA HIS A 114 -12.88 6.69 1.14
C HIS A 114 -14.02 6.08 1.94
N ASN A 115 -15.19 6.08 1.33
CA ASN A 115 -16.38 5.42 1.82
C ASN A 115 -17.09 4.68 0.67
N PRO A 116 -18.26 4.06 0.90
CA PRO A 116 -19.00 3.38 -0.17
C PRO A 116 -19.39 4.25 -1.38
N ASN A 117 -19.43 5.58 -1.24
CA ASN A 117 -19.81 6.52 -2.31
C ASN A 117 -18.62 6.94 -3.19
N GLY A 118 -17.39 6.78 -2.71
CA GLY A 118 -16.19 7.10 -3.48
C GLY A 118 -15.05 7.65 -2.65
N VAL A 119 -14.21 8.44 -3.29
CA VAL A 119 -13.04 9.08 -2.70
C VAL A 119 -13.26 10.59 -2.63
N TYR A 120 -12.89 11.15 -1.50
CA TYR A 120 -13.03 12.56 -1.18
C TYR A 120 -11.68 13.14 -0.81
N GLN A 121 -11.44 14.38 -1.22
CA GLN A 121 -10.34 15.20 -0.73
C GLN A 121 -10.91 16.25 0.22
N CYS A 122 -10.40 16.30 1.44
CA CYS A 122 -10.86 17.25 2.44
C CYS A 122 -9.77 18.20 2.90
N THR A 123 -10.16 19.45 3.15
CA THR A 123 -9.36 20.41 3.91
C THR A 123 -9.40 20.06 5.39
N LEU A 124 -8.26 20.16 6.05
CA LEU A 124 -8.17 20.06 7.51
C LEU A 124 -7.97 21.46 8.09
N SER A 125 -8.59 21.75 9.23
CA SER A 125 -8.30 22.99 9.95
C SER A 125 -6.87 22.96 10.46
N MET A 126 -6.07 23.94 10.02
CA MET A 126 -4.73 24.17 10.53
C MET A 126 -4.79 25.11 11.73
N THR A 127 -3.92 24.87 12.72
CA THR A 127 -3.79 25.77 13.89
C THR A 127 -3.21 27.13 13.52
N SER A 128 -2.45 27.23 12.43
CA SER A 128 -1.81 28.47 11.95
C SER A 128 -2.70 29.33 11.05
N THR A 129 -3.69 28.73 10.38
CA THR A 129 -4.62 29.42 9.47
C THR A 129 -5.99 28.74 9.56
N PRO A 130 -7.01 29.39 10.16
CA PRO A 130 -8.35 28.84 10.23
C PRO A 130 -8.94 28.69 8.83
N VAL A 131 -9.02 27.45 8.35
CA VAL A 131 -9.75 27.08 7.14
C VAL A 131 -11.00 26.31 7.56
N THR A 132 -12.14 26.66 6.98
CA THR A 132 -13.38 25.89 7.16
C THR A 132 -13.18 24.49 6.55
N PRO A 133 -13.29 23.41 7.34
CA PRO A 133 -13.21 22.07 6.80
C PRO A 133 -14.30 21.83 5.78
N GLY A 134 -13.94 21.20 4.67
CA GLY A 134 -14.87 20.80 3.62
C GLY A 134 -14.27 19.63 2.84
N CYS A 135 -15.14 18.75 2.37
CA CYS A 135 -14.76 17.56 1.61
C CYS A 135 -15.37 17.63 0.20
N VAL A 136 -14.52 17.54 -0.81
CA VAL A 136 -14.93 17.50 -2.22
C VAL A 136 -14.83 16.07 -2.74
N HIS A 137 -15.86 15.59 -3.43
CA HIS A 137 -15.83 14.29 -4.11
C HIS A 137 -14.88 14.36 -5.32
N VAL A 138 -13.88 13.49 -5.36
CA VAL A 138 -12.82 13.53 -6.39
C VAL A 138 -12.77 12.31 -7.28
N ALA A 139 -13.37 11.18 -6.87
CA ALA A 139 -13.43 9.97 -7.68
C ALA A 139 -14.59 9.06 -7.20
N ALA A 140 -15.18 8.29 -8.11
CA ALA A 140 -16.14 7.27 -7.71
C ALA A 140 -15.47 6.09 -6.99
N LYS A 141 -16.27 5.18 -6.43
CA LYS A 141 -15.76 3.98 -5.78
C LYS A 141 -14.93 3.14 -6.76
N GLY A 142 -13.69 2.85 -6.39
CA GLY A 142 -12.76 2.04 -7.20
C GLY A 142 -12.05 2.83 -8.29
N GLU A 143 -12.39 4.10 -8.50
CA GLU A 143 -11.67 4.98 -9.42
C GLU A 143 -10.42 5.57 -8.77
N LYS A 144 -9.44 5.91 -9.62
CA LYS A 144 -8.22 6.59 -9.17
C LYS A 144 -8.51 8.06 -8.90
N VAL A 145 -7.88 8.60 -7.86
CA VAL A 145 -7.86 10.04 -7.62
C VAL A 145 -7.15 10.71 -8.81
N PRO A 146 -7.74 11.75 -9.43
CA PRO A 146 -7.08 12.49 -10.50
C PRO A 146 -5.71 13.00 -10.03
N SER A 147 -4.68 12.88 -10.88
CA SER A 147 -3.28 13.17 -10.53
C SER A 147 -3.06 14.57 -9.93
N ARG A 148 -3.81 15.57 -10.41
CA ARG A 148 -3.78 16.96 -9.91
C ARG A 148 -4.19 17.11 -8.43
N PHE A 149 -4.96 16.14 -7.91
CA PHE A 149 -5.51 16.11 -6.55
C PHE A 149 -4.93 14.99 -5.69
N ASP A 150 -3.98 14.22 -6.22
CA ASP A 150 -3.48 12.99 -5.61
C ASP A 150 -2.17 13.26 -4.83
N PRO A 151 -2.18 13.20 -3.48
CA PRO A 151 -0.97 13.39 -2.66
C PRO A 151 -0.03 12.18 -2.66
N LYS A 152 -0.37 11.10 -3.38
CA LYS A 152 0.34 9.82 -3.56
C LYS A 152 0.48 8.95 -2.32
N VAL A 153 0.60 9.53 -1.12
CA VAL A 153 0.86 8.82 0.14
C VAL A 153 -0.21 7.78 0.47
N GLN A 154 -1.48 8.05 0.17
CA GLN A 154 -2.60 7.12 0.42
C GLN A 154 -2.47 5.80 -0.35
N ARG A 155 -1.71 5.81 -1.46
CA ARG A 155 -1.52 4.63 -2.32
C ARG A 155 -0.83 3.49 -1.57
N LEU A 156 0.11 3.82 -0.68
CA LEU A 156 0.86 2.89 0.17
C LEU A 156 -0.05 2.02 1.03
N PHE A 157 -1.12 2.61 1.55
CA PHE A 157 -1.94 1.94 2.56
C PHE A 157 -3.01 1.05 1.96
N ARG A 158 -3.56 1.42 0.79
CA ARG A 158 -4.73 0.73 0.22
C ARG A 158 -4.65 0.41 -1.26
N GLN A 159 -4.05 1.28 -2.09
CA GLN A 159 -4.17 1.13 -3.55
C GLN A 159 -3.12 0.19 -4.15
N TRP A 160 -1.93 0.10 -3.56
CA TRP A 160 -0.85 -0.76 -4.07
C TRP A 160 -0.87 -2.19 -3.54
N LEU A 161 -1.55 -2.43 -2.41
CA LEU A 161 -1.63 -3.77 -1.82
C LEU A 161 -2.21 -4.83 -2.79
N PRO A 162 -3.28 -4.56 -3.56
CA PRO A 162 -3.77 -5.52 -4.54
C PRO A 162 -2.74 -5.88 -5.62
N VAL A 163 -1.90 -4.93 -6.02
CA VAL A 163 -0.84 -5.18 -7.03
C VAL A 163 0.22 -6.13 -6.48
N PHE A 164 0.60 -6.01 -5.20
CA PHE A 164 1.54 -6.95 -4.58
C PHE A 164 1.00 -8.37 -4.49
N THR A 165 -0.32 -8.54 -4.44
CA THR A 165 -0.97 -9.86 -4.45
C THR A 165 -1.24 -10.40 -5.84
N ASP A 166 -1.16 -9.56 -6.87
CA ASP A 166 -1.37 -9.97 -8.25
C ASP A 166 -0.14 -10.73 -8.77
N ARG A 167 -0.35 -11.99 -9.12
CA ARG A 167 0.70 -12.87 -9.68
C ARG A 167 1.08 -12.48 -11.11
N GLU A 168 0.18 -11.83 -11.85
CA GLU A 168 0.43 -11.38 -13.22
C GLU A 168 1.14 -10.02 -13.27
N SER A 169 1.27 -9.35 -12.12
CA SER A 169 2.01 -8.08 -12.05
C SER A 169 3.48 -8.29 -12.41
N ALA A 170 4.02 -7.41 -13.26
CA ALA A 170 5.41 -7.47 -13.71
C ALA A 170 6.37 -6.83 -12.68
N LEU A 171 6.41 -7.43 -11.48
CA LEU A 171 7.23 -7.00 -10.35
C LEU A 171 8.38 -7.96 -10.09
N ALA A 172 9.58 -7.42 -9.95
CA ALA A 172 10.72 -8.11 -9.34
C ALA A 172 10.78 -7.75 -7.86
N VAL A 173 10.88 -8.77 -7.00
CA VAL A 173 10.88 -8.58 -5.54
C VAL A 173 12.08 -9.29 -4.94
N SER A 174 12.84 -8.60 -4.10
CA SER A 174 13.96 -9.18 -3.34
C SER A 174 13.87 -8.78 -1.87
N ALA A 175 14.25 -9.70 -0.98
CA ALA A 175 14.37 -9.38 0.45
C ALA A 175 15.59 -8.48 0.67
N VAL A 176 15.45 -7.47 1.51
CA VAL A 176 16.51 -6.52 1.84
C VAL A 176 16.61 -6.29 3.34
N GLN A 177 17.76 -5.77 3.77
CA GLN A 177 17.94 -5.36 5.16
C GLN A 177 16.88 -4.30 5.54
N PRO A 178 16.29 -4.41 6.74
CA PRO A 178 15.34 -3.42 7.21
C PRO A 178 15.83 -1.98 7.15
N LEU A 179 14.94 -1.08 6.73
CA LEU A 179 15.17 0.36 6.80
C LEU A 179 15.41 0.77 8.26
N ALA A 180 16.25 1.78 8.49
CA ALA A 180 16.54 2.27 9.83
C ALA A 180 15.25 2.71 10.56
N GLY A 181 14.97 2.06 11.71
CA GLY A 181 13.77 2.30 12.52
C GLY A 181 12.53 1.51 12.07
N ALA A 182 12.63 0.71 11.01
CA ALA A 182 11.57 -0.23 10.62
C ALA A 182 11.64 -1.51 11.46
N THR A 183 10.49 -2.14 11.66
CA THR A 183 10.36 -3.47 12.27
C THR A 183 9.77 -4.44 11.26
N GLY A 184 10.08 -5.74 11.40
CA GLY A 184 9.60 -6.78 10.49
C GLY A 184 10.50 -7.00 9.28
N SER A 185 9.91 -7.49 8.19
CA SER A 185 10.62 -7.88 6.96
C SER A 185 10.48 -6.80 5.90
N CYS A 186 11.56 -6.54 5.16
CA CYS A 186 11.58 -5.53 4.11
C CYS A 186 11.92 -6.13 2.75
N TYR A 187 11.28 -5.58 1.72
CA TYR A 187 11.38 -6.06 0.35
C TYR A 187 11.62 -4.88 -0.59
N SER A 188 12.64 -5.00 -1.45
CA SER A 188 12.80 -4.11 -2.61
C SER A 188 11.87 -4.58 -3.71
N VAL A 189 11.10 -3.66 -4.27
CA VAL A 189 10.19 -3.88 -5.39
C VAL A 189 10.69 -3.06 -6.56
N ASP A 190 10.97 -3.75 -7.66
CA ASP A 190 11.39 -3.18 -8.92
C ASP A 190 10.37 -3.49 -10.02
N SER A 191 10.18 -2.54 -10.96
CA SER A 191 9.42 -2.80 -12.18
C SER A 191 10.33 -3.49 -13.18
N THR A 192 9.91 -4.63 -13.71
CA THR A 192 10.63 -5.29 -14.82
C THR A 192 10.23 -4.72 -16.19
N THR A 193 9.31 -3.76 -16.22
CA THR A 193 8.78 -3.16 -17.46
C THR A 193 9.35 -1.77 -17.70
N ALA A 194 9.70 -1.47 -18.95
CA ALA A 194 10.03 -0.13 -19.42
C ALA A 194 8.80 0.79 -19.56
N SER A 195 7.66 0.42 -18.96
CA SER A 195 6.41 1.16 -19.07
C SER A 195 6.46 2.40 -18.18
N LEU A 196 6.02 3.54 -18.73
CA LEU A 196 5.99 4.83 -18.02
C LEU A 196 4.98 4.85 -16.86
N ASP A 197 4.01 3.92 -16.86
CA ASP A 197 3.00 3.77 -15.81
C ASP A 197 3.19 2.46 -15.04
N ALA A 198 4.22 2.41 -14.18
CA ALA A 198 4.38 1.31 -13.25
C ALA A 198 3.17 1.25 -12.29
N PRO A 199 2.62 0.06 -12.00
CA PRO A 199 1.40 -0.07 -11.19
C PRO A 199 1.63 0.29 -9.70
N VAL A 200 2.89 0.29 -9.26
CA VAL A 200 3.37 0.69 -7.93
C VAL A 200 4.67 1.46 -8.09
N ASP A 201 5.01 2.30 -7.11
CA ASP A 201 6.34 2.93 -7.12
C ASP A 201 7.42 1.91 -6.77
N VAL A 202 8.51 1.98 -7.51
CA VAL A 202 9.78 1.33 -7.19
C VAL A 202 10.27 1.78 -5.81
N GLY A 203 10.72 0.84 -4.98
CA GLY A 203 11.17 1.17 -3.64
C GLY A 203 11.25 0.01 -2.66
N VAL A 204 11.49 0.34 -1.40
CA VAL A 204 11.56 -0.63 -0.29
C VAL A 204 10.33 -0.52 0.59
N TYR A 205 9.68 -1.65 0.83
CA TYR A 205 8.47 -1.76 1.66
C TYR A 205 8.73 -2.70 2.83
N CYS A 206 8.43 -2.24 4.03
CA CYS A 206 8.65 -2.97 5.28
C CYS A 206 7.33 -3.25 5.98
N TYR A 207 7.09 -4.51 6.29
CA TYR A 207 5.87 -4.95 6.97
C TYR A 207 6.21 -5.75 8.22
N ALA A 208 5.45 -5.52 9.29
CA ALA A 208 5.41 -6.42 10.43
C ALA A 208 4.71 -7.75 10.04
N PRO A 209 4.91 -8.84 10.82
CA PRO A 209 4.33 -10.15 10.51
C PRO A 209 2.80 -10.17 10.38
N ASP A 210 2.12 -9.17 10.91
CA ASP A 210 0.67 -9.00 10.89
C ASP A 210 0.16 -8.09 9.74
N GLY A 211 1.02 -7.79 8.77
CA GLY A 211 0.71 -6.95 7.61
C GLY A 211 0.72 -5.45 7.90
N MET A 212 1.13 -4.99 9.09
CA MET A 212 1.25 -3.56 9.36
C MET A 212 2.42 -2.96 8.56
N LEU A 213 2.18 -1.92 7.77
CA LEU A 213 3.25 -1.16 7.11
C LEU A 213 4.05 -0.42 8.18
N THR A 214 5.34 -0.78 8.35
CA THR A 214 6.22 -0.20 9.38
C THR A 214 7.15 0.85 8.79
N ALA A 215 7.54 0.70 7.53
CA ALA A 215 8.24 1.73 6.78
C ALA A 215 8.08 1.54 5.27
N ALA A 216 8.24 2.62 4.51
CA ALA A 216 8.40 2.57 3.07
C ALA A 216 9.41 3.63 2.62
N ARG A 217 10.23 3.32 1.63
CA ARG A 217 11.05 4.28 0.88
C ARG A 217 10.68 4.15 -0.58
N VAL A 218 10.01 5.15 -1.13
CA VAL A 218 9.49 5.18 -2.50
C VAL A 218 9.83 6.51 -3.16
N GLY A 219 9.51 6.66 -4.45
CA GLY A 219 9.91 7.84 -5.24
C GLY A 219 9.50 9.20 -4.65
N PHE A 220 8.39 9.26 -3.91
CA PHE A 220 7.93 10.50 -3.28
C PHE A 220 8.42 10.73 -1.84
N GLY A 221 9.11 9.77 -1.21
CA GLY A 221 9.68 9.98 0.12
C GLY A 221 9.84 8.73 0.98
N VAL A 222 10.14 8.97 2.26
CA VAL A 222 10.30 7.94 3.28
C VAL A 222 9.19 8.06 4.33
N LEU A 223 8.44 6.99 4.54
CA LEU A 223 7.41 6.85 5.55
C LEU A 223 7.88 5.89 6.64
N LYS A 224 7.67 6.21 7.93
CA LYS A 224 7.98 5.32 9.06
C LYS A 224 6.89 5.35 10.12
N LEU A 225 6.54 4.19 10.65
CA LEU A 225 5.56 4.03 11.72
C LEU A 225 6.09 4.62 13.02
N VAL A 226 5.31 5.47 13.66
CA VAL A 226 5.60 6.06 14.98
C VAL A 226 4.82 5.34 16.06
N ARG A 227 3.50 5.17 15.85
CA ARG A 227 2.63 4.44 16.78
C ARG A 227 1.36 3.96 16.07
N GLN A 228 0.71 2.96 16.66
CA GLN A 228 -0.59 2.45 16.22
C GLN A 228 -1.54 2.30 17.40
N VAL A 229 -2.84 2.37 17.12
CA VAL A 229 -3.94 2.11 18.04
C VAL A 229 -5.03 1.31 17.32
N ALA A 230 -6.03 0.85 18.09
CA ALA A 230 -7.16 0.11 17.57
C ALA A 230 -7.95 0.92 16.53
N ALA A 231 -8.53 0.20 15.56
CA ALA A 231 -9.37 0.81 14.53
C ALA A 231 -10.67 1.38 15.14
N PRO A 232 -11.15 2.54 14.65
CA PRO A 232 -12.51 2.98 14.95
C PRO A 232 -13.53 2.09 14.23
N ALA A 233 -14.79 2.17 14.66
CA ALA A 233 -15.89 1.47 13.99
C ALA A 233 -16.07 1.95 12.53
N THR A 234 -15.99 3.26 12.33
CA THR A 234 -16.13 3.93 11.02
C THR A 234 -15.26 5.20 10.98
N VAL A 235 -14.81 5.59 9.80
CA VAL A 235 -14.10 6.84 9.57
C VAL A 235 -15.09 8.00 9.49
N GLN A 236 -14.79 9.07 10.23
CA GLN A 236 -15.52 10.33 10.13
C GLN A 236 -14.85 11.29 9.14
N PHE A 237 -15.67 12.00 8.38
CA PHE A 237 -15.20 13.09 7.54
C PHE A 237 -14.73 14.24 8.45
N PRO A 238 -13.62 14.91 8.12
CA PRO A 238 -13.16 16.07 8.88
C PRO A 238 -14.06 17.30 8.73
N GLY A 239 -14.91 17.33 7.70
CA GLY A 239 -15.85 18.42 7.43
C GLY A 239 -17.05 17.94 6.59
N PRO A 240 -18.06 18.79 6.38
CA PRO A 240 -19.17 18.48 5.50
C PRO A 240 -18.71 18.25 4.06
N GLU A 241 -19.46 17.43 3.31
CA GLU A 241 -19.33 17.38 1.87
C GLU A 241 -19.77 18.72 1.26
N VAL A 242 -18.95 19.28 0.38
CA VAL A 242 -19.20 20.54 -0.30
C VAL A 242 -18.99 20.35 -1.80
N GLY A 243 -19.77 21.08 -2.61
CA GLY A 243 -19.48 21.20 -4.04
C GLY A 243 -18.27 22.10 -4.29
N GLY A 244 -17.66 21.95 -5.47
CA GLY A 244 -16.56 22.82 -5.92
C GLY A 244 -15.34 22.03 -6.37
N GLU A 245 -14.21 22.74 -6.48
CA GLU A 245 -12.93 22.15 -6.87
C GLU A 245 -12.12 21.75 -5.63
N ALA A 246 -11.49 20.58 -5.70
CA ALA A 246 -10.56 20.12 -4.68
C ALA A 246 -9.25 20.93 -4.72
N MET A 247 -8.47 20.92 -3.63
CA MET A 247 -7.15 21.55 -3.61
C MET A 247 -6.20 20.83 -4.56
N GLY A 248 -5.48 21.63 -5.35
CA GLY A 248 -4.34 21.15 -6.12
C GLY A 248 -3.17 20.72 -5.22
N MET A 249 -2.33 19.82 -5.72
CA MET A 249 -1.11 19.39 -5.02
C MET A 249 0.07 20.33 -5.26
N GLY A 250 0.08 21.05 -6.40
CA GLY A 250 1.09 22.06 -6.70
C GLY A 250 0.94 23.31 -5.82
N GLY A 251 2.05 24.04 -5.61
CA GLY A 251 1.97 25.38 -5.00
C GLY A 251 1.15 26.32 -5.88
N PRO A 252 0.69 27.47 -5.34
CA PRO A 252 0.10 28.51 -6.18
C PRO A 252 1.08 28.83 -7.31
N GLU A 253 0.60 28.79 -8.55
CA GLU A 253 1.38 29.26 -9.68
C GLU A 253 1.76 30.72 -9.38
N SER A 254 3.05 31.00 -9.22
CA SER A 254 3.53 32.38 -9.21
C SER A 254 3.18 32.96 -10.58
N THR A 255 2.07 33.68 -10.68
CA THR A 255 1.76 34.48 -11.86
C THR A 255 2.93 35.45 -12.03
N THR A 256 3.87 35.13 -12.92
CA THR A 256 4.84 36.08 -13.42
C THR A 256 4.03 37.15 -14.13
N ALA A 257 3.67 38.20 -13.39
CA ALA A 257 3.04 39.38 -13.93
C ALA A 257 3.93 39.86 -15.09
N GLY A 258 3.40 39.77 -16.31
CA GLY A 258 4.07 40.25 -17.50
C GLY A 258 4.49 41.69 -17.28
N SER A 259 5.80 41.88 -17.16
CA SER A 259 6.41 43.21 -17.15
C SER A 259 6.14 43.82 -18.52
N ALA A 260 5.08 44.61 -18.62
CA ALA A 260 4.81 45.42 -19.79
C ALA A 260 5.96 46.44 -19.92
N ALA A 261 6.85 46.20 -20.88
CA ALA A 261 7.87 47.17 -21.26
C ALA A 261 7.17 48.40 -21.88
N PRO A 262 7.45 49.63 -21.41
CA PRO A 262 6.96 50.82 -22.09
C PRO A 262 7.70 50.97 -23.42
N THR A 263 6.95 51.03 -24.52
CA THR A 263 7.48 51.41 -25.82
C THR A 263 7.76 52.92 -25.79
N GLN A 264 9.01 53.30 -26.04
CA GLN A 264 9.39 54.65 -26.48
C GLN A 264 9.80 54.58 -27.94
#